data_AF-A0A5E4IKJ6-F1
#
_entry.id   AF-A0A5E4IKJ6-F1
#
_cell.length_a   1.000
_cell.length_b   1.000
_cell.length_c   1.000
_cell.angle_alpha   90.00
_cell.angle_beta   90.00
_cell.angle_gamma   90.00
#
_symmetry.space_group_name_H-M   'P 1'
#
loop_
_entity.id
_entity.type
_entity.pdbx_description
1 polymer ?
#
loop_
_entity_poly.entity_id
_entity_poly.type
_entity_poly.pdbx_seq_one_letter_code
_entity_poly.pdbx_strand_id
1 'polypeptide(L)'
;MSASSPQRAEAFPTLNDLQQTISKLVDRLGYEPNTTSEIKAALLTRIQSLRIGGKGKMLDTRESFSMNKLLEKPTVLELEEIGDDDEKAFLIGLILVRLYEYLKSQGISTDGNLKHVVVVEEAHRLLSNVPMYTSADVANTRGKAVETFVNMLSEVRAYGEGFMVAEQIHSKLNPDVIKNTNIKIVHRTVAGDDRVLISQAITMKERESDILGTLTVGESIIFTEGDDRPIMVKTPKYEKGVAGTQRETTDIARLDAENVAKDFPEVTLDCLAGCKKHSGIVSFYCDLSQEMAETAEFQNMISYYISSTVEEPESISEILPSILERAQRYHPGLRESEDFIKSLLIHTISLFLRIMGHNYCWSFEGVTALKDLLIPISLEALQGLKPGKGSISCDRQRISEFQDRYIKMCVRGFDPFPACRSVCDQEPSPLCLYRYQVERLLKDSRLLKSFVSAITTAETPEDMLKRLSKVCISASSLCMTDKAPEESRKRAALCFAVHAIDAMQDVRPRLQSAVTNKLVGFLKGSKIH
;
A
#
# COMPACT_ATOMS: atom_id res chain seq x y z
N MET A 1 -5.13 -13.29 -21.36
CA MET A 1 -5.01 -13.84 -19.99
C MET A 1 -6.18 -13.31 -19.17
N SER A 2 -6.92 -14.19 -18.50
CA SER A 2 -8.06 -13.83 -17.66
C SER A 2 -7.66 -12.78 -16.62
N ALA A 3 -8.55 -11.84 -16.33
CA ALA A 3 -8.45 -10.97 -15.16
C ALA A 3 -7.99 -11.80 -13.95
N SER A 4 -6.98 -11.31 -13.21
CA SER A 4 -6.57 -11.91 -11.94
C SER A 4 -7.84 -12.20 -11.14
N SER A 5 -7.99 -13.42 -10.63
CA SER A 5 -9.04 -13.62 -9.63
C SER A 5 -8.77 -12.64 -8.48
N PRO A 6 -9.79 -12.00 -7.90
CA PRO A 6 -9.61 -11.05 -6.78
C PRO A 6 -8.81 -11.64 -5.61
N GLN A 7 -8.71 -12.97 -5.55
CA GLN A 7 -7.90 -13.74 -4.60
C GLN A 7 -6.38 -13.57 -4.80
N ARG A 8 -5.90 -13.39 -6.04
CA ARG A 8 -4.48 -13.21 -6.34
C ARG A 8 -4.01 -11.79 -6.02
N ALA A 9 -4.87 -10.80 -6.23
CA ALA A 9 -4.66 -9.39 -5.89
C ALA A 9 -4.23 -9.20 -4.43
N GLU A 10 -4.99 -9.79 -3.51
CA GLU A 10 -4.76 -9.69 -2.07
C GLU A 10 -3.41 -10.28 -1.63
N ALA A 11 -2.79 -11.14 -2.45
CA ALA A 11 -1.47 -11.71 -2.15
C ALA A 11 -0.30 -10.77 -2.47
N PHE A 12 -0.50 -9.72 -3.27
CA PHE A 12 0.57 -8.78 -3.60
C PHE A 12 0.74 -7.73 -2.49
N PRO A 13 1.98 -7.47 -2.02
CA PRO A 13 2.24 -6.46 -1.01
C PRO A 13 2.16 -5.05 -1.61
N THR A 14 1.84 -4.07 -0.77
CA THR A 14 1.88 -2.64 -1.13
C THR A 14 3.05 -1.91 -0.46
N LEU A 15 3.26 -0.62 -0.80
CA LEU A 15 4.28 0.20 -0.12
C LEU A 15 3.96 0.41 1.37
N ASN A 16 2.69 0.44 1.75
CA ASN A 16 2.26 0.43 3.16
C ASN A 16 2.73 -0.85 3.87
N ASP A 17 2.56 -2.01 3.22
CA ASP A 17 3.02 -3.30 3.77
C ASP A 17 4.53 -3.29 3.99
N LEU A 18 5.28 -2.74 3.03
CA LEU A 18 6.72 -2.56 3.15
C LEU A 18 7.09 -1.63 4.32
N GLN A 19 6.43 -0.47 4.44
CA GLN A 19 6.70 0.50 5.51
C GLN A 19 6.48 -0.09 6.91
N GLN A 20 5.38 -0.82 7.10
CA GLN A 20 5.06 -1.48 8.36
C GLN A 20 6.07 -2.60 8.70
N THR A 21 6.56 -3.28 7.67
CA THR A 21 7.53 -4.37 7.82
C THR A 21 8.94 -3.85 8.15
N ILE A 22 9.37 -2.76 7.52
CA ILE A 22 10.69 -2.13 7.77
C ILE A 22 10.88 -1.85 9.26
N SER A 23 9.88 -1.25 9.90
CA SER A 23 9.96 -0.92 11.33
C SER A 23 10.21 -2.16 12.19
N LYS A 24 9.49 -3.25 11.94
CA LYS A 24 9.63 -4.50 12.69
C LYS A 24 10.94 -5.23 12.40
N LEU A 25 11.43 -5.15 11.17
CA LEU A 25 12.64 -5.82 10.73
C LEU A 25 13.88 -5.13 11.30
N VAL A 26 13.96 -3.81 11.19
CA VAL A 26 15.12 -3.03 11.68
C VAL A 26 15.29 -3.22 13.18
N ASP A 27 14.19 -3.22 13.95
CA ASP A 27 14.22 -3.45 15.40
C ASP A 27 14.74 -4.87 15.76
N ARG A 28 14.59 -5.86 14.86
CA ARG A 28 15.07 -7.25 15.07
C ARG A 28 16.53 -7.47 14.67
N LEU A 29 17.09 -6.64 13.80
CA LEU A 29 18.45 -6.82 13.30
C LEU A 29 19.52 -6.49 14.35
N GLY A 30 19.14 -5.86 15.46
CA GLY A 30 20.01 -5.70 16.63
C GLY A 30 21.16 -4.72 16.41
N TYR A 31 20.98 -3.69 15.58
CA TYR A 31 21.95 -2.60 15.46
C TYR A 31 22.01 -1.75 16.73
N GLU A 32 23.09 -0.98 16.88
CA GLU A 32 23.18 0.06 17.92
C GLU A 32 21.96 1.00 17.85
N PRO A 33 21.44 1.52 18.99
CA PRO A 33 20.21 2.30 19.03
C PRO A 33 20.19 3.52 18.09
N ASN A 34 21.31 4.24 18.00
CA ASN A 34 21.43 5.41 17.12
C ASN A 34 21.37 5.01 15.65
N THR A 35 22.13 3.98 15.26
CA THR A 35 22.15 3.44 13.89
C THR A 35 20.78 2.87 13.50
N THR A 36 20.10 2.18 14.43
CA THR A 36 18.72 1.70 14.24
C THR A 36 17.79 2.87 13.91
N SER A 37 17.86 3.95 14.70
CA SER A 37 17.03 5.15 14.50
C SER A 37 17.32 5.84 13.17
N GLU A 38 18.60 5.99 12.79
CA GLU A 38 19.01 6.61 11.53
C GLU A 38 18.55 5.82 10.31
N ILE A 39 18.77 4.50 10.31
CA ILE A 39 18.33 3.60 9.22
C ILE A 39 16.81 3.64 9.09
N LYS A 40 16.10 3.54 10.22
CA LYS A 40 14.64 3.56 10.24
C LYS A 40 14.10 4.89 9.71
N ALA A 41 14.65 6.03 10.16
CA ALA A 41 14.26 7.34 9.66
C ALA A 41 14.52 7.46 8.15
N ALA A 42 15.72 7.12 7.67
CA ALA A 42 16.08 7.21 6.26
C ALA A 42 15.17 6.37 5.35
N LEU A 43 14.91 5.11 5.73
CA LEU A 43 14.05 4.21 4.95
C LEU A 43 12.58 4.65 4.99
N LEU A 44 12.06 4.98 6.19
CA LEU A 44 10.66 5.38 6.33
C LEU A 44 10.37 6.69 5.60
N THR A 45 11.29 7.66 5.62
CA THR A 45 11.13 8.92 4.87
C THR A 45 11.05 8.69 3.37
N ARG A 46 11.92 7.83 2.80
CA ARG A 46 11.90 7.51 1.37
C ARG A 46 10.66 6.72 0.94
N ILE A 47 10.23 5.74 1.74
CA ILE A 47 8.98 5.02 1.44
C ILE A 47 7.78 5.95 1.58
N GLN A 48 7.78 6.82 2.59
CA GLN A 48 6.71 7.79 2.77
C GLN A 48 6.63 8.80 1.61
N SER A 49 7.77 9.25 1.05
CA SER A 49 7.74 10.17 -0.09
C SER A 49 7.00 9.55 -1.28
N LEU A 50 7.23 8.27 -1.57
CA LEU A 50 6.56 7.50 -2.62
C LEU A 50 5.07 7.25 -2.34
N ARG A 51 4.63 7.32 -1.07
CA ARG A 51 3.23 7.11 -0.65
C ARG A 51 2.38 8.38 -0.62
N ILE A 52 2.95 9.56 -0.86
CA ILE A 52 2.22 10.83 -0.75
C ILE A 52 1.67 11.29 -2.10
N GLY A 53 0.42 11.76 -2.11
CA GLY A 53 -0.24 12.40 -3.25
C GLY A 53 -0.66 11.42 -4.35
N GLY A 54 -0.78 11.92 -5.59
CA GLY A 54 -1.19 11.11 -6.75
C GLY A 54 -0.28 9.90 -6.98
N LYS A 55 1.04 10.07 -6.85
CA LYS A 55 2.01 8.96 -6.98
C LYS A 55 1.83 7.89 -5.90
N GLY A 56 1.44 8.28 -4.68
CA GLY A 56 1.09 7.34 -3.62
C GLY A 56 -0.06 6.43 -4.01
N LYS A 57 -1.13 6.99 -4.58
CA LYS A 57 -2.27 6.21 -5.07
C LYS A 57 -1.86 5.22 -6.16
N MET A 58 -0.99 5.65 -7.06
CA MET A 58 -0.49 4.83 -8.17
C MET A 58 0.42 3.69 -7.68
N LEU A 59 1.26 3.93 -6.67
CA LEU A 59 2.29 3.00 -6.22
C LEU A 59 1.88 2.11 -5.04
N ASP A 60 1.07 2.63 -4.12
CA ASP A 60 0.58 1.90 -2.93
C ASP A 60 -0.72 1.16 -3.25
N THR A 61 -0.71 0.37 -4.32
CA THR A 61 -1.86 -0.41 -4.83
C THR A 61 -1.47 -1.88 -4.99
N ARG A 62 -2.44 -2.79 -4.80
CA ARG A 62 -2.26 -4.24 -4.99
C ARG A 62 -2.41 -4.64 -6.44
N GLU A 63 -3.34 -4.00 -7.14
CA GLU A 63 -3.54 -4.18 -8.57
C GLU A 63 -3.20 -2.91 -9.34
N SER A 64 -2.63 -3.12 -10.52
CA SER A 64 -2.25 -2.08 -11.47
C SER A 64 -2.80 -2.44 -12.84
N PHE A 65 -2.65 -1.53 -13.80
CA PHE A 65 -3.09 -1.73 -15.17
C PHE A 65 -2.52 -3.01 -15.79
N SER A 66 -3.35 -3.69 -16.58
CA SER A 66 -2.92 -4.81 -17.41
C SER A 66 -2.01 -4.26 -18.52
N MET A 67 -0.79 -4.79 -18.61
CA MET A 67 0.17 -4.37 -19.64
C MET A 67 -0.39 -4.61 -21.06
N ASN A 68 -1.11 -5.72 -21.27
CA ASN A 68 -1.76 -5.99 -22.55
C ASN A 68 -2.69 -4.83 -22.98
N LYS A 69 -3.49 -4.29 -22.06
CA LYS A 69 -4.40 -3.19 -22.37
C LYS A 69 -3.68 -1.88 -22.66
N LEU A 70 -2.55 -1.62 -22.00
CA LEU A 70 -1.71 -0.44 -22.27
C LEU A 70 -1.09 -0.50 -23.67
N LEU A 71 -0.75 -1.70 -24.16
CA LEU A 71 -0.07 -1.90 -25.44
C LEU A 71 -1.03 -2.10 -26.63
N GLU A 72 -2.31 -2.38 -26.38
CA GLU A 72 -3.33 -2.57 -27.43
C GLU A 72 -3.68 -1.28 -28.20
N LYS A 73 -3.36 -0.12 -27.66
CA LYS A 73 -3.67 1.20 -28.24
C LYS A 73 -2.48 2.14 -28.07
N PRO A 74 -2.37 3.19 -28.91
CA PRO A 74 -1.44 4.28 -28.64
C PRO A 74 -1.72 4.88 -27.26
N THR A 75 -0.75 4.78 -26.36
CA THR A 75 -0.87 5.18 -24.96
C THR A 75 0.22 6.19 -24.63
N VAL A 76 -0.17 7.32 -24.03
CA VAL A 76 0.76 8.33 -23.52
C VAL A 76 0.74 8.27 -22.00
N LEU A 77 1.91 8.13 -21.39
CA LEU A 77 2.08 8.16 -19.94
C LEU A 77 2.63 9.52 -19.54
N GLU A 78 1.78 10.36 -18.95
CA GLU A 78 2.16 11.69 -18.48
C GLU A 78 2.83 11.58 -17.11
N LEU A 79 4.08 12.05 -17.01
CA LEU A 79 4.89 11.96 -15.79
C LEU A 79 5.29 13.35 -15.26
N GLU A 80 4.78 14.44 -15.83
CA GLU A 80 5.22 15.81 -15.48
C GLU A 80 4.98 16.12 -14.00
N GLU A 81 3.77 15.84 -13.50
CA GLU A 81 3.36 16.09 -12.12
C GLU A 81 3.95 15.08 -11.11
N ILE A 82 4.75 14.12 -11.56
CA ILE A 82 5.32 13.12 -10.69
C ILE A 82 6.70 13.56 -10.21
N GLY A 83 6.76 14.05 -8.97
CA GLY A 83 8.01 14.06 -8.21
C GLY A 83 9.15 14.86 -8.83
N ASP A 84 10.37 14.49 -8.43
CA ASP A 84 11.62 14.98 -9.03
C ASP A 84 12.13 14.07 -10.16
N ASP A 85 13.24 14.45 -10.81
CA ASP A 85 13.82 13.69 -11.93
C ASP A 85 14.25 12.26 -11.54
N ASP A 86 14.69 12.05 -10.30
CA ASP A 86 15.10 10.73 -9.81
C ASP A 86 13.86 9.84 -9.58
N GLU A 87 12.77 10.40 -9.04
CA GLU A 87 11.47 9.71 -8.93
C GLU A 87 10.91 9.35 -10.32
N LYS A 88 10.99 10.26 -11.30
CA LYS A 88 10.60 9.99 -12.69
C LYS A 88 11.45 8.87 -13.30
N ALA A 89 12.77 8.92 -13.14
CA ALA A 89 13.67 7.88 -13.64
C ALA A 89 13.33 6.51 -13.02
N PHE A 90 13.07 6.46 -11.72
CA PHE A 90 12.65 5.24 -11.02
C PHE A 90 11.35 4.65 -11.62
N LEU A 91 10.34 5.49 -11.85
CA LEU A 91 9.07 5.06 -12.41
C LEU A 91 9.18 4.55 -13.85
N ILE A 92 9.91 5.27 -14.70
CA ILE A 92 10.19 4.82 -16.08
C ILE A 92 10.91 3.46 -16.02
N GLY A 93 11.87 3.30 -15.10
CA GLY A 93 12.55 2.03 -14.88
C GLY A 93 11.59 0.88 -14.53
N LEU A 94 10.65 1.11 -13.60
CA LEU A 94 9.63 0.12 -13.24
C LEU A 94 8.72 -0.25 -14.42
N ILE A 95 8.30 0.74 -15.21
CA ILE A 95 7.45 0.54 -16.39
C ILE A 95 8.20 -0.32 -17.43
N LEU A 96 9.46 -0.01 -17.73
CA LEU A 96 10.26 -0.75 -18.69
C LEU A 96 10.56 -2.18 -18.23
N VAL A 97 10.85 -2.39 -16.94
CA VAL A 97 11.01 -3.75 -16.39
C VAL A 97 9.70 -4.54 -16.54
N ARG A 98 8.55 -3.93 -16.23
CA ARG A 98 7.25 -4.58 -16.37
C ARG A 98 6.89 -4.88 -17.82
N LEU A 99 7.25 -3.99 -18.75
CA LEU A 99 7.12 -4.22 -20.19
C LEU A 99 7.99 -5.40 -20.63
N TYR A 100 9.27 -5.39 -20.26
CA TYR A 100 10.21 -6.45 -20.63
C TYR A 100 9.75 -7.83 -20.15
N GLU A 101 9.31 -7.94 -18.88
CA GLU A 101 8.76 -9.19 -18.34
C GLU A 101 7.45 -9.60 -19.03
N TYR A 102 6.61 -8.64 -19.40
CA TYR A 102 5.41 -8.91 -20.18
C TYR A 102 5.76 -9.47 -21.57
N LEU A 103 6.68 -8.83 -22.31
CA LEU A 103 7.14 -9.30 -23.62
C LEU A 103 7.74 -10.71 -23.53
N LYS A 104 8.57 -10.96 -22.52
CA LYS A 104 9.15 -12.28 -22.25
C LYS A 104 8.07 -13.35 -22.02
N SER A 105 6.99 -12.99 -21.33
CA SER A 105 5.84 -13.89 -21.12
C SER A 105 5.04 -14.20 -22.39
N GLN A 106 5.08 -13.32 -23.40
CA GLN A 106 4.44 -13.55 -24.70
C GLN A 106 5.29 -14.44 -25.63
N GLY A 107 6.58 -14.57 -25.35
CA GLY A 107 7.52 -15.33 -26.16
C GLY A 107 8.08 -14.54 -27.36
N ILE A 108 9.12 -15.10 -27.99
CA ILE A 108 9.83 -14.49 -29.13
C ILE A 108 8.88 -14.34 -30.32
N SER A 109 9.01 -13.25 -31.08
CA SER A 109 8.20 -13.06 -32.29
C SER A 109 8.59 -14.08 -33.37
N THR A 110 7.61 -14.79 -33.92
CA THR A 110 7.84 -15.85 -34.91
C THR A 110 8.02 -15.33 -36.34
N ASP A 111 7.54 -14.13 -36.63
CA ASP A 111 7.56 -13.51 -37.97
C ASP A 111 8.61 -12.41 -38.12
N GLY A 112 9.28 -12.02 -37.03
CA GLY A 112 10.27 -10.94 -37.01
C GLY A 112 9.71 -9.54 -37.26
N ASN A 113 8.38 -9.37 -37.26
CA ASN A 113 7.74 -8.09 -37.54
C ASN A 113 7.73 -7.16 -36.32
N LEU A 114 7.75 -5.86 -36.58
CA LEU A 114 7.51 -4.81 -35.57
C LEU A 114 6.04 -4.86 -35.12
N LYS A 115 5.81 -4.96 -33.82
CA LYS A 115 4.48 -5.04 -33.19
C LYS A 115 4.12 -3.78 -32.43
N HIS A 116 5.07 -3.22 -31.70
CA HIS A 116 4.88 -2.08 -30.82
C HIS A 116 6.16 -1.23 -30.76
N VAL A 117 6.02 0.05 -30.45
CA VAL A 117 7.14 0.98 -30.27
C VAL A 117 6.98 1.72 -28.95
N VAL A 118 7.94 1.59 -28.06
CA VAL A 118 8.09 2.48 -26.91
C VAL A 118 8.92 3.70 -27.30
N VAL A 119 8.41 4.88 -26.94
CA VAL A 119 9.13 6.15 -27.04
C VAL A 119 9.44 6.64 -25.62
N VAL A 120 10.71 6.94 -25.35
CA VAL A 120 11.14 7.53 -24.08
C VAL A 120 11.70 8.92 -24.33
N GLU A 121 10.99 9.93 -23.82
CA GLU A 121 11.46 11.32 -23.77
C GLU A 121 12.40 11.55 -22.59
N GLU A 122 13.36 12.46 -22.77
CA GLU A 122 14.38 12.81 -21.75
C GLU A 122 15.07 11.57 -21.19
N ALA A 123 15.42 10.64 -22.09
CA ALA A 123 15.90 9.32 -21.70
C ALA A 123 17.20 9.37 -20.89
N HIS A 124 17.96 10.48 -20.90
CA HIS A 124 19.11 10.66 -20.01
C HIS A 124 18.76 10.53 -18.52
N ARG A 125 17.50 10.75 -18.12
CA ARG A 125 17.04 10.49 -16.74
C ARG A 125 17.32 9.04 -16.33
N LEU A 126 17.01 8.09 -17.21
CA LEU A 126 17.20 6.65 -16.96
C LEU A 126 18.52 6.11 -17.53
N LEU A 127 18.89 6.53 -18.72
CA LEU A 127 20.00 6.02 -19.52
C LEU A 127 21.19 6.98 -19.50
N SER A 128 21.49 7.53 -18.31
CA SER A 128 22.53 8.54 -18.15
C SER A 128 23.93 8.00 -18.39
N ASN A 129 24.81 8.85 -18.89
CA ASN A 129 26.24 8.62 -18.97
C ASN A 129 26.87 8.74 -17.57
N VAL A 130 26.83 7.66 -16.80
CA VAL A 130 27.40 7.58 -15.45
C VAL A 130 28.81 6.98 -15.53
N PRO A 131 29.83 7.57 -14.89
CA PRO A 131 31.17 6.99 -14.86
C PRO A 131 31.16 5.59 -14.23
N MET A 132 31.74 4.59 -14.89
CA MET A 132 31.80 3.21 -14.36
C MET A 132 32.63 3.08 -13.08
N TYR A 133 33.57 4.00 -12.83
CA TYR A 133 34.48 3.94 -11.68
C TYR A 133 34.24 5.09 -10.71
N THR A 134 33.33 4.89 -9.76
CA THR A 134 33.43 5.54 -8.44
C THR A 134 34.38 4.69 -7.60
N SER A 135 35.28 5.32 -6.83
CA SER A 135 36.24 4.70 -5.89
C SER A 135 35.99 3.24 -5.49
N ALA A 136 37.04 2.41 -5.45
CA ALA A 136 36.99 0.94 -5.27
C ALA A 136 36.13 0.42 -4.08
N ASP A 137 35.82 1.26 -3.09
CA ASP A 137 35.03 0.91 -1.91
C ASP A 137 33.52 1.23 -2.04
N VAL A 138 33.04 1.84 -3.13
CA VAL A 138 31.62 2.20 -3.33
C VAL A 138 31.05 1.55 -4.60
N ALA A 139 30.12 0.61 -4.43
CA ALA A 139 29.40 0.00 -5.54
C ALA A 139 28.59 1.05 -6.32
N ASN A 140 28.88 1.20 -7.61
CA ASN A 140 28.13 2.10 -8.51
C ASN A 140 26.78 1.47 -8.91
N THR A 141 25.81 1.55 -8.01
CA THR A 141 24.45 1.01 -8.22
C THR A 141 23.74 1.65 -9.41
N ARG A 142 23.94 2.96 -9.65
CA ARG A 142 23.35 3.68 -10.78
C ARG A 142 23.91 3.20 -12.12
N GLY A 143 25.22 3.04 -12.24
CA GLY A 143 25.85 2.52 -13.45
C GLY A 143 25.37 1.11 -13.81
N LYS A 144 25.24 0.22 -12.81
CA LYS A 144 24.72 -1.13 -13.02
C LYS A 144 23.25 -1.14 -13.46
N ALA A 145 22.43 -0.22 -12.93
CA ALA A 145 21.05 -0.06 -13.37
C ALA A 145 21.00 0.37 -14.84
N VAL A 146 21.77 1.39 -15.24
CA VAL A 146 21.87 1.86 -16.63
C VAL A 146 22.27 0.71 -17.56
N GLU A 147 23.31 -0.05 -17.22
CA GLU A 147 23.76 -1.22 -18.00
C GLU A 147 22.64 -2.25 -18.18
N THR A 148 21.88 -2.53 -17.11
CA THR A 148 20.73 -3.44 -17.16
C THR A 148 19.69 -2.94 -18.17
N PHE A 149 19.37 -1.65 -18.16
CA PHE A 149 18.43 -1.07 -19.11
C PHE A 149 18.95 -1.13 -20.54
N VAL A 150 20.21 -0.77 -20.81
CA VAL A 150 20.82 -0.86 -22.14
C VAL A 150 20.79 -2.29 -22.69
N ASN A 151 21.04 -3.29 -21.85
CA ASN A 151 20.94 -4.69 -22.23
C ASN A 151 19.48 -5.07 -22.55
N MET A 152 18.52 -4.67 -21.72
CA MET A 152 17.09 -4.86 -22.01
C MET A 152 16.70 -4.24 -23.36
N LEU A 153 17.18 -3.03 -23.70
CA LEU A 153 16.90 -2.38 -24.99
C LEU A 153 17.41 -3.19 -26.20
N SER A 154 18.51 -3.92 -26.02
CA SER A 154 19.08 -4.74 -27.08
C SER A 154 18.28 -6.04 -27.29
N GLU A 155 17.70 -6.57 -26.22
CA GLU A 155 16.93 -7.82 -26.23
C GLU A 155 15.49 -7.65 -26.69
N VAL A 156 14.86 -6.49 -26.46
CA VAL A 156 13.43 -6.26 -26.79
C VAL A 156 13.11 -6.48 -28.29
N ARG A 157 14.11 -6.28 -29.18
CA ARG A 157 13.97 -6.55 -30.63
C ARG A 157 13.49 -7.96 -30.93
N ALA A 158 13.91 -8.97 -30.16
CA ALA A 158 13.50 -10.37 -30.37
C ALA A 158 11.98 -10.57 -30.19
N TYR A 159 11.32 -9.66 -29.46
CA TYR A 159 9.89 -9.71 -29.19
C TYR A 159 9.04 -8.92 -30.21
N GLY A 160 9.68 -8.30 -31.22
CA GLY A 160 9.02 -7.39 -32.15
C GLY A 160 8.76 -6.01 -31.54
N GLU A 161 9.48 -5.64 -30.48
CA GLU A 161 9.38 -4.34 -29.82
C GLU A 161 10.45 -3.40 -30.38
N GLY A 162 10.01 -2.22 -30.85
CA GLY A 162 10.87 -1.11 -31.23
C GLY A 162 11.07 -0.17 -30.05
N PHE A 163 12.27 0.41 -29.96
CA PHE A 163 12.58 1.38 -28.91
C PHE A 163 13.11 2.67 -29.51
N MET A 164 12.50 3.80 -29.13
CA MET A 164 12.84 5.13 -29.61
C MET A 164 13.22 6.01 -28.42
N VAL A 165 14.35 6.71 -28.56
CA VAL A 165 14.85 7.67 -27.57
C VAL A 165 14.79 9.07 -28.15
N ALA A 166 14.15 9.98 -27.42
CA ALA A 166 14.15 11.40 -27.74
C ALA A 166 14.98 12.17 -26.69
N GLU A 167 16.06 12.82 -27.13
CA GLU A 167 16.99 13.52 -26.25
C GLU A 167 17.50 14.82 -26.90
N GLN A 168 17.67 15.86 -26.08
CA GLN A 168 18.21 17.15 -26.52
C GLN A 168 19.72 17.25 -26.30
N ILE A 169 20.24 16.68 -25.21
CA ILE A 169 21.66 16.74 -24.84
C ILE A 169 22.27 15.34 -25.00
N HIS A 170 22.85 15.09 -26.17
CA HIS A 170 23.29 13.75 -26.58
C HIS A 170 24.40 13.20 -25.68
N SER A 171 25.32 14.07 -25.26
CA SER A 171 26.43 13.76 -24.35
C SER A 171 26.00 13.25 -22.97
N LYS A 172 24.74 13.49 -22.55
CA LYS A 172 24.19 12.94 -21.31
C LYS A 172 23.74 11.49 -21.43
N LEU A 173 23.57 10.94 -22.64
CA LEU A 173 23.17 9.56 -22.83
C LEU A 173 24.36 8.61 -22.72
N ASN A 174 24.09 7.41 -22.20
CA ASN A 174 25.03 6.31 -22.27
C ASN A 174 25.43 6.05 -23.74
N PRO A 175 26.74 5.99 -24.06
CA PRO A 175 27.22 5.83 -25.43
C PRO A 175 26.65 4.61 -26.16
N ASP A 176 26.32 3.54 -25.45
CA ASP A 176 25.81 2.31 -26.06
C ASP A 176 24.36 2.47 -26.55
N VAL A 177 23.59 3.41 -26.01
CA VAL A 177 22.28 3.78 -26.55
C VAL A 177 22.42 4.40 -27.95
N ILE A 178 23.40 5.28 -28.13
CA ILE A 178 23.68 5.92 -29.42
C ILE A 178 24.20 4.89 -30.43
N LYS A 179 25.05 3.94 -29.99
CA LYS A 179 25.57 2.88 -30.87
C LYS A 179 24.50 1.87 -31.29
N ASN A 180 23.67 1.43 -30.35
CA ASN A 180 22.72 0.33 -30.56
C ASN A 180 21.40 0.78 -31.22
N THR A 181 21.21 2.08 -31.44
CA THR A 181 20.06 2.61 -32.19
C THR A 181 20.34 2.61 -33.70
N ASN A 182 19.59 1.80 -34.45
CA ASN A 182 19.77 1.65 -35.90
C ASN A 182 19.41 2.93 -36.67
N ILE A 183 18.26 3.53 -36.36
CA ILE A 183 17.78 4.76 -37.01
C ILE A 183 18.10 5.96 -36.12
N LYS A 184 18.66 7.01 -36.72
CA LYS A 184 18.97 8.28 -36.07
C LYS A 184 18.31 9.42 -36.84
N ILE A 185 17.49 10.19 -36.14
CA ILE A 185 16.83 11.40 -36.67
C ILE A 185 17.38 12.58 -35.89
N VAL A 186 18.28 13.33 -36.51
CA VAL A 186 19.03 14.40 -35.87
C VAL A 186 18.45 15.74 -36.27
N HIS A 187 17.85 16.43 -35.32
CA HIS A 187 17.41 17.82 -35.48
C HIS A 187 18.55 18.79 -35.15
N ARG A 188 18.22 20.09 -35.12
CA ARG A 188 19.19 21.15 -34.83
C ARG A 188 19.97 20.88 -33.54
N THR A 189 21.29 20.79 -33.66
CA THR A 189 22.23 20.52 -32.54
C THR A 189 23.30 21.62 -32.47
N VAL A 190 23.19 22.50 -31.47
CA VAL A 190 24.01 23.72 -31.34
C VAL A 190 25.28 23.50 -30.51
N ALA A 191 25.30 22.55 -29.59
CA ALA A 191 26.46 22.26 -28.76
C ALA A 191 27.53 21.51 -29.59
N GLY A 192 28.79 21.97 -29.53
CA GLY A 192 29.85 21.47 -30.41
C GLY A 192 30.28 20.04 -30.09
N ASP A 193 30.34 19.70 -28.82
CA ASP A 193 30.56 18.34 -28.30
C ASP A 193 29.48 17.36 -28.77
N ASP A 194 28.20 17.75 -28.67
CA ASP A 194 27.09 16.94 -29.19
C ASP A 194 27.15 16.78 -30.71
N ARG A 195 27.52 17.83 -31.46
CA ARG A 195 27.74 17.74 -32.92
C ARG A 195 28.81 16.72 -33.26
N VAL A 196 29.95 16.74 -32.56
CA VAL A 196 31.04 15.78 -32.78
C VAL A 196 30.55 14.37 -32.47
N LEU A 197 29.93 14.16 -31.31
CA LEU A 197 29.41 12.86 -30.88
C LEU A 197 28.43 12.26 -31.90
N ILE A 198 27.43 13.04 -32.34
CA ILE A 198 26.41 12.52 -33.25
C ILE A 198 26.94 12.36 -34.68
N SER A 199 27.82 13.26 -35.14
CA SER A 199 28.42 13.17 -36.49
C SER A 199 29.21 11.88 -36.69
N GLN A 200 29.95 11.45 -35.66
CA GLN A 200 30.66 10.18 -35.63
C GLN A 200 29.71 8.98 -35.66
N ALA A 201 28.52 9.12 -35.09
CA ALA A 201 27.53 8.05 -35.01
C ALA A 201 26.64 7.90 -36.27
N ILE A 202 26.72 8.84 -37.22
CA ILE A 202 25.95 8.84 -38.48
C ILE A 202 26.84 8.87 -39.74
N THR A 203 28.12 8.55 -39.61
CA THR A 203 29.09 8.54 -40.72
C THR A 203 29.19 9.89 -41.47
N MET A 204 28.99 10.99 -40.74
CA MET A 204 29.13 12.35 -41.28
C MET A 204 30.59 12.81 -41.18
N LYS A 205 31.09 13.53 -42.19
CA LYS A 205 32.46 14.09 -42.11
C LYS A 205 32.48 15.26 -41.13
N GLU A 206 33.59 15.41 -40.40
CA GLU A 206 33.75 16.48 -39.41
C GLU A 206 33.48 17.89 -39.96
N ARG A 207 33.92 18.16 -41.19
CA ARG A 207 33.69 19.45 -41.89
C ARG A 207 32.22 19.71 -42.24
N GLU A 208 31.40 18.68 -42.29
CA GLU A 208 29.96 18.78 -42.58
C GLU A 208 29.16 18.96 -41.29
N SER A 209 29.73 18.66 -40.12
CA SER A 209 29.02 18.69 -38.83
C SER A 209 28.41 20.04 -38.49
N ASP A 210 28.99 21.16 -38.95
CA ASP A 210 28.47 22.50 -38.73
C ASP A 210 27.03 22.70 -39.24
N ILE A 211 26.61 21.92 -40.26
CA ILE A 211 25.24 21.98 -40.77
C ILE A 211 24.21 21.67 -39.67
N LEU A 212 24.54 20.78 -38.73
CA LEU A 212 23.68 20.40 -37.61
C LEU A 212 23.29 21.60 -36.74
N GLY A 213 24.16 22.59 -36.62
CA GLY A 213 23.88 23.82 -35.85
C GLY A 213 22.92 24.79 -36.57
N THR A 214 22.77 24.63 -37.88
CA THR A 214 22.05 25.55 -38.77
C THR A 214 20.68 25.06 -39.23
N LEU A 215 20.34 23.78 -38.97
CA LEU A 215 19.03 23.21 -39.31
C LEU A 215 17.89 24.07 -38.75
N THR A 216 16.87 24.32 -39.57
CA THR A 216 15.67 25.07 -39.17
C THR A 216 14.55 24.13 -38.70
N VAL A 217 13.47 24.69 -38.16
CA VAL A 217 12.34 23.89 -37.66
C VAL A 217 11.75 23.04 -38.79
N GLY A 218 11.62 21.73 -38.54
CA GLY A 218 11.18 20.74 -39.51
C GLY A 218 12.31 20.15 -40.35
N GLU A 219 13.51 20.74 -40.36
CA GLU A 219 14.68 20.12 -41.01
C GLU A 219 15.36 19.14 -40.05
N SER A 220 15.79 18.02 -40.60
CA SER A 220 16.46 16.94 -39.88
C SER A 220 17.42 16.20 -40.79
N ILE A 221 18.36 15.49 -40.18
CA ILE A 221 19.28 14.59 -40.84
C ILE A 221 18.95 13.18 -40.38
N ILE A 222 18.65 12.30 -41.33
CA ILE A 222 18.26 10.92 -41.07
C ILE A 222 19.41 10.01 -41.50
N PHE A 223 19.74 9.06 -40.65
CA PHE A 223 20.70 8.00 -40.91
C PHE A 223 20.11 6.66 -40.48
N THR A 224 20.24 5.66 -41.33
CA THR A 224 19.91 4.26 -41.04
C THR A 224 21.17 3.42 -41.17
N GLU A 225 21.31 2.38 -40.36
CA GLU A 225 22.40 1.42 -40.49
C GLU A 225 22.45 0.84 -41.91
N GLY A 226 23.61 0.95 -42.56
CA GLY A 226 23.81 0.56 -43.96
C GLY A 226 23.85 1.73 -44.94
N ASP A 227 23.42 2.93 -44.55
CA ASP A 227 23.57 4.13 -45.37
C ASP A 227 25.05 4.53 -45.49
N ASP A 228 25.48 4.91 -46.71
CA ASP A 228 26.84 5.40 -46.97
C ASP A 228 27.04 6.86 -46.50
N ARG A 229 25.93 7.59 -46.35
CA ARG A 229 25.87 8.98 -45.87
C ARG A 229 24.48 9.30 -45.34
N PRO A 230 24.35 10.25 -44.40
CA PRO A 230 23.05 10.65 -43.90
C PRO A 230 22.31 11.55 -44.90
N ILE A 231 20.98 11.57 -44.82
CA ILE A 231 20.09 12.26 -45.75
C ILE A 231 19.41 13.43 -45.04
N MET A 232 19.43 14.62 -45.64
CA MET A 232 18.68 15.77 -45.13
C MET A 232 17.21 15.70 -45.57
N VAL A 233 16.29 15.83 -44.62
CA VAL A 233 14.84 15.75 -44.83
C VAL A 233 14.15 16.95 -44.19
N LYS A 234 13.05 17.40 -44.81
CA LYS A 234 12.17 18.44 -44.27
C LYS A 234 10.79 17.88 -43.99
N THR A 235 10.45 17.79 -42.71
CA THR A 235 9.17 17.30 -42.21
C THR A 235 8.16 18.46 -42.15
N PRO A 236 6.94 18.29 -42.69
CA PRO A 236 5.91 19.31 -42.59
C PRO A 236 5.49 19.52 -41.12
N LYS A 237 5.06 20.74 -40.80
CA LYS A 237 4.54 21.06 -39.48
C LYS A 237 3.22 20.30 -39.25
N TYR A 238 3.05 19.73 -38.06
CA TYR A 238 1.76 19.16 -37.66
C TYR A 238 0.74 20.30 -37.42
N GLU A 239 -0.33 20.36 -38.20
CA GLU A 239 -1.29 21.50 -38.23
C GLU A 239 -2.52 21.32 -37.33
N LYS A 240 -2.74 20.15 -36.73
CA LYS A 240 -3.84 19.97 -35.77
C LYS A 240 -3.47 20.62 -34.44
N GLY A 241 -3.82 21.89 -34.31
CA GLY A 241 -3.94 22.52 -33.00
C GLY A 241 -4.99 21.80 -32.18
N VAL A 242 -4.61 21.22 -31.05
CA VAL A 242 -5.58 20.93 -30.01
C VAL A 242 -6.08 22.30 -29.57
N ALA A 243 -7.36 22.60 -29.81
CA ALA A 243 -8.00 23.73 -29.18
C ALA A 243 -7.96 23.42 -27.67
N GLY A 244 -6.93 23.93 -26.99
CA GLY A 244 -6.81 23.85 -25.55
C GLY A 244 -7.97 24.62 -24.96
N THR A 245 -9.10 23.96 -24.72
CA THR A 245 -10.08 24.48 -23.80
C THR A 245 -9.40 24.42 -22.44
N GLN A 246 -8.94 25.57 -21.94
CA GLN A 246 -8.69 25.75 -20.51
C GLN A 246 -10.02 25.49 -19.81
N ARG A 247 -10.28 24.23 -19.47
CA ARG A 247 -11.32 23.84 -18.53
C ARG A 247 -10.64 23.74 -17.16
N GLU A 248 -11.37 24.11 -16.12
CA GLU A 248 -10.86 24.02 -14.74
C GLU A 248 -10.41 22.57 -14.44
N THR A 249 -9.24 22.44 -13.82
CA THR A 249 -8.49 21.19 -13.61
C THR A 249 -9.29 20.10 -12.90
N THR A 250 -10.27 20.48 -12.08
CA THR A 250 -11.09 19.57 -11.28
C THR A 250 -12.14 18.81 -12.09
N ASP A 251 -12.71 19.40 -13.14
CA ASP A 251 -13.71 18.73 -13.98
C ASP A 251 -13.05 17.73 -14.95
N ILE A 252 -11.84 18.04 -15.42
CA ILE A 252 -11.04 17.14 -16.27
C ILE A 252 -10.64 15.89 -15.49
N ALA A 253 -10.05 16.05 -14.30
CA ALA A 253 -9.65 14.91 -13.48
C ALA A 253 -10.82 13.98 -13.14
N ARG A 254 -12.02 14.55 -12.91
CA ARG A 254 -13.25 13.76 -12.69
C ARG A 254 -13.68 13.01 -13.96
N LEU A 255 -13.77 13.70 -15.09
CA LEU A 255 -14.16 13.10 -16.37
C LEU A 255 -13.15 12.03 -16.81
N ASP A 256 -11.86 12.25 -16.61
CA ASP A 256 -10.80 11.30 -16.93
C ASP A 256 -10.85 10.10 -15.99
N ALA A 257 -11.06 10.29 -14.68
CA ALA A 257 -11.27 9.19 -13.75
C ALA A 257 -12.53 8.38 -14.10
N GLU A 258 -13.62 9.04 -14.51
CA GLU A 258 -14.86 8.38 -14.96
C GLU A 258 -14.65 7.62 -16.27
N ASN A 259 -13.94 8.20 -17.24
CA ASN A 259 -13.62 7.58 -18.51
C ASN A 259 -12.67 6.39 -18.33
N VAL A 260 -11.64 6.52 -17.49
CA VAL A 260 -10.75 5.43 -17.11
C VAL A 260 -11.53 4.33 -16.40
N ALA A 261 -12.41 4.67 -15.44
CA ALA A 261 -13.25 3.67 -14.77
C ALA A 261 -14.27 3.00 -15.71
N LYS A 262 -14.62 3.64 -16.82
CA LYS A 262 -15.52 3.11 -17.86
C LYS A 262 -14.79 2.20 -18.84
N ASP A 263 -13.63 2.64 -19.34
CA ASP A 263 -12.83 1.90 -20.33
C ASP A 263 -11.99 0.79 -19.68
N PHE A 264 -11.69 0.96 -18.38
CA PHE A 264 -10.93 0.04 -17.54
C PHE A 264 -11.69 -0.21 -16.23
N PRO A 265 -12.84 -0.91 -16.26
CA PRO A 265 -13.66 -1.16 -15.07
C PRO A 265 -12.96 -2.03 -14.02
N GLU A 266 -11.97 -2.81 -14.42
CA GLU A 266 -11.06 -3.54 -13.54
C GLU A 266 -9.93 -2.68 -12.95
N VAL A 267 -9.69 -1.49 -13.49
CA VAL A 267 -8.71 -0.53 -12.97
C VAL A 267 -9.44 0.43 -12.06
N THR A 268 -9.82 -0.10 -10.92
CA THR A 268 -10.09 0.72 -9.76
C THR A 268 -8.81 0.75 -8.94
N LEU A 269 -8.25 1.93 -8.66
CA LEU A 269 -7.38 2.13 -7.50
C LEU A 269 -8.01 1.34 -6.34
N ASP A 270 -7.28 0.48 -5.63
CA ASP A 270 -7.84 -0.44 -4.62
C ASP A 270 -8.85 0.24 -3.68
N CYS A 271 -8.58 1.50 -3.38
CA CYS A 271 -9.46 2.36 -2.60
C CYS A 271 -10.87 2.49 -3.21
N LEU A 272 -10.94 2.82 -4.50
CA LEU A 272 -12.17 2.98 -5.27
C LEU A 272 -12.84 1.62 -5.55
N ALA A 273 -12.07 0.54 -5.63
CA ALA A 273 -12.56 -0.82 -5.85
C ALA A 273 -13.45 -1.28 -4.68
N GLY A 274 -12.92 -1.12 -3.46
CA GLY A 274 -13.65 -1.43 -2.23
C GLY A 274 -14.90 -0.57 -2.05
N CYS A 275 -14.79 0.74 -2.26
CA CYS A 275 -15.94 1.65 -2.22
C CYS A 275 -17.00 1.29 -3.27
N LYS A 276 -16.62 1.13 -4.54
CA LYS A 276 -17.56 0.74 -5.61
C LYS A 276 -18.24 -0.60 -5.31
N LYS A 277 -17.49 -1.59 -4.81
CA LYS A 277 -18.02 -2.92 -4.45
C LYS A 277 -19.07 -2.85 -3.34
N HIS A 278 -18.83 -2.06 -2.29
CA HIS A 278 -19.66 -2.10 -1.08
C HIS A 278 -20.71 -0.98 -0.98
N SER A 279 -20.43 0.21 -1.52
CA SER A 279 -21.36 1.34 -1.50
C SER A 279 -21.93 1.70 -2.88
N GLY A 280 -21.47 1.06 -3.96
CA GLY A 280 -21.92 1.36 -5.33
C GLY A 280 -21.41 2.69 -5.89
N ILE A 281 -20.60 3.44 -5.13
CA ILE A 281 -20.12 4.78 -5.45
C ILE A 281 -18.60 4.81 -5.33
N VAL A 282 -17.94 5.42 -6.31
CA VAL A 282 -16.52 5.78 -6.25
C VAL A 282 -16.41 7.01 -5.33
N SER A 283 -15.95 6.81 -4.09
CA SER A 283 -15.93 7.89 -3.10
C SER A 283 -14.74 8.82 -3.31
N PHE A 284 -15.00 10.12 -3.41
CA PHE A 284 -13.97 11.17 -3.39
C PHE A 284 -13.19 11.20 -2.05
N TYR A 285 -13.78 10.67 -0.98
CA TYR A 285 -13.21 10.70 0.37
C TYR A 285 -12.26 9.55 0.67
N CYS A 286 -11.86 8.81 -0.35
CA CYS A 286 -11.04 7.62 -0.26
C CYS A 286 -9.74 7.87 0.52
N ASP A 287 -8.98 8.89 0.12
CA ASP A 287 -7.69 9.23 0.74
C ASP A 287 -7.85 9.61 2.22
N LEU A 288 -8.80 10.51 2.49
CA LEU A 288 -9.08 10.97 3.84
C LEU A 288 -9.53 9.80 4.73
N SER A 289 -10.35 8.90 4.18
CA SER A 289 -10.82 7.70 4.88
C SER A 289 -9.67 6.75 5.22
N GLN A 290 -8.71 6.58 4.30
CA GLN A 290 -7.52 5.77 4.52
C GLN A 290 -6.61 6.38 5.58
N GLU A 291 -6.30 7.68 5.47
CA GLU A 291 -5.48 8.39 6.46
C GLU A 291 -6.09 8.30 7.86
N MET A 292 -7.39 8.57 7.98
CA MET A 292 -8.10 8.45 9.25
C MET A 292 -8.10 7.01 9.76
N ALA A 293 -8.31 6.02 8.89
CA ALA A 293 -8.30 4.61 9.28
C ALA A 293 -6.95 4.15 9.83
N GLU A 294 -5.84 4.76 9.40
CA GLU A 294 -4.49 4.44 9.89
C GLU A 294 -4.20 5.04 11.28
N THR A 295 -4.98 6.01 11.76
CA THR A 295 -4.78 6.61 13.09
C THR A 295 -5.01 5.61 14.23
N ALA A 296 -4.22 5.72 15.31
CA ALA A 296 -4.36 4.84 16.48
C ALA A 296 -5.76 4.89 17.10
N GLU A 297 -6.39 6.06 17.08
CA GLU A 297 -7.74 6.27 17.57
C GLU A 297 -8.78 5.45 16.80
N PHE A 298 -8.89 5.64 15.47
CA PHE A 298 -9.87 4.90 14.68
C PHE A 298 -9.60 3.40 14.68
N GLN A 299 -8.34 3.00 14.66
CA GLN A 299 -8.01 1.58 14.77
C GLN A 299 -8.45 0.99 16.14
N ASN A 300 -8.43 1.75 17.23
CA ASN A 300 -8.93 1.29 18.52
C ASN A 300 -10.46 1.25 18.54
N MET A 301 -11.13 2.25 17.98
CA MET A 301 -12.59 2.27 17.86
C MET A 301 -13.11 1.11 17.02
N ILE A 302 -12.47 0.82 15.88
CA ILE A 302 -12.90 -0.30 15.03
C ILE A 302 -12.55 -1.66 15.66
N SER A 303 -11.46 -1.75 16.41
CA SER A 303 -11.14 -2.94 17.20
C SER A 303 -12.20 -3.22 18.26
N TYR A 304 -12.64 -2.17 18.97
CA TYR A 304 -13.71 -2.25 19.98
C TYR A 304 -15.05 -2.62 19.33
N TYR A 305 -15.38 -1.98 18.20
CA TYR A 305 -16.57 -2.26 17.40
C TYR A 305 -16.65 -3.74 17.00
N ILE A 306 -15.61 -4.25 16.32
CA ILE A 306 -15.61 -5.61 15.79
C ILE A 306 -15.59 -6.63 16.93
N SER A 307 -14.79 -6.41 17.97
CA SER A 307 -14.71 -7.36 19.10
C SER A 307 -16.03 -7.41 19.88
N SER A 308 -16.70 -6.27 20.03
CA SER A 308 -18.04 -6.23 20.64
C SER A 308 -19.07 -6.94 19.77
N THR A 309 -19.06 -6.72 18.45
CA THR A 309 -19.95 -7.43 17.52
C THR A 309 -19.69 -8.94 17.48
N VAL A 310 -18.43 -9.37 17.62
CA VAL A 310 -18.09 -10.79 17.69
C VAL A 310 -18.69 -11.45 18.94
N GLU A 311 -18.74 -10.74 20.06
CA GLU A 311 -19.24 -11.27 21.34
C GLU A 311 -20.75 -11.08 21.54
N GLU A 312 -21.31 -9.97 21.08
CA GLU A 312 -22.70 -9.59 21.30
C GLU A 312 -23.27 -8.92 20.02
N PRO A 313 -24.14 -9.60 19.25
CA PRO A 313 -24.66 -9.13 17.97
C PRO A 313 -25.25 -7.72 18.00
N GLU A 314 -25.95 -7.36 19.08
CA GLU A 314 -26.64 -6.07 19.20
C GLU A 314 -25.67 -4.88 19.32
N SER A 315 -24.40 -5.13 19.66
CA SER A 315 -23.36 -4.10 19.80
C SER A 315 -23.09 -3.33 18.52
N ILE A 316 -23.36 -3.93 17.36
CA ILE A 316 -23.05 -3.34 16.06
C ILE A 316 -23.77 -1.99 15.85
N SER A 317 -24.97 -1.84 16.40
CA SER A 317 -25.79 -0.65 16.21
C SER A 317 -25.54 0.40 17.28
N GLU A 318 -25.11 -0.04 18.47
CA GLU A 318 -24.87 0.83 19.64
C GLU A 318 -23.57 1.61 19.54
N ILE A 319 -22.52 0.99 18.99
CA ILE A 319 -21.17 1.58 18.95
C ILE A 319 -21.02 2.53 17.75
N LEU A 320 -21.75 2.25 16.67
CA LEU A 320 -21.64 2.98 15.41
C LEU A 320 -21.85 4.49 15.58
N PRO A 321 -22.86 5.01 16.30
CA PRO A 321 -23.02 6.43 16.57
C PRO A 321 -21.78 7.13 17.14
N SER A 322 -21.03 6.49 18.04
CA SER A 322 -19.80 7.06 18.60
C SER A 322 -18.67 7.16 17.56
N ILE A 323 -18.56 6.18 16.65
CA ILE A 323 -17.63 6.22 15.51
C ILE A 323 -17.98 7.39 14.60
N LEU A 324 -19.27 7.59 14.31
CA LEU A 324 -19.76 8.68 13.47
C LEU A 324 -19.47 10.03 14.09
N GLU A 325 -19.84 10.21 15.36
CA GLU A 325 -19.60 11.45 16.08
C GLU A 325 -18.11 11.81 16.09
N ARG A 326 -17.24 10.81 16.28
CA ARG A 326 -15.79 11.05 16.26
C ARG A 326 -15.29 11.42 14.87
N ALA A 327 -15.73 10.74 13.82
CA ALA A 327 -15.39 11.06 12.43
C ALA A 327 -15.82 12.50 12.05
N GLN A 328 -17.01 12.90 12.48
CA GLN A 328 -17.55 14.24 12.24
C GLN A 328 -16.76 15.37 12.93
N ARG A 329 -16.01 15.06 14.01
CA ARG A 329 -15.14 16.05 14.67
C ARG A 329 -13.81 16.27 13.94
N TYR A 330 -13.32 15.28 13.18
CA TYR A 330 -12.07 15.41 12.42
C TYR A 330 -12.21 16.42 11.27
N HIS A 331 -13.36 16.43 10.59
CA HIS A 331 -13.64 17.39 9.52
C HIS A 331 -15.01 18.04 9.68
N PRO A 332 -15.07 19.27 10.24
CA PRO A 332 -16.33 19.99 10.47
C PRO A 332 -17.16 20.23 9.20
N GLY A 333 -16.51 20.33 8.03
CA GLY A 333 -17.19 20.51 6.73
C GLY A 333 -17.78 19.21 6.14
N LEU A 334 -17.44 18.05 6.69
CA LEU A 334 -17.90 16.73 6.21
C LEU A 334 -18.97 16.11 7.11
N ARG A 335 -19.50 16.89 8.07
CA ARG A 335 -20.40 16.42 9.13
C ARG A 335 -21.62 15.66 8.63
N GLU A 336 -22.10 15.97 7.43
CA GLU A 336 -23.34 15.40 6.87
C GLU A 336 -23.10 14.51 5.64
N SER A 337 -21.85 14.31 5.21
CA SER A 337 -21.59 13.50 4.01
C SER A 337 -21.73 12.01 4.32
N GLU A 338 -22.83 11.43 3.87
CA GLU A 338 -23.08 9.98 3.96
C GLU A 338 -22.00 9.18 3.22
N ASP A 339 -21.51 9.68 2.08
CA ASP A 339 -20.47 9.02 1.29
C ASP A 339 -19.12 8.97 2.00
N PHE A 340 -18.77 10.03 2.74
CA PHE A 340 -17.58 10.04 3.59
C PHE A 340 -17.66 8.97 4.67
N ILE A 341 -18.79 8.92 5.38
CA ILE A 341 -18.99 7.95 6.46
C ILE A 341 -18.93 6.51 5.93
N LYS A 342 -19.61 6.23 4.81
CA LYS A 342 -19.58 4.91 4.15
C LYS A 342 -18.14 4.54 3.79
N SER A 343 -17.42 5.46 3.15
CA SER A 343 -16.02 5.29 2.79
C SER A 343 -15.15 4.99 4.01
N LEU A 344 -15.28 5.76 5.09
CA LEU A 344 -14.53 5.57 6.32
C LEU A 344 -14.78 4.19 6.95
N LEU A 345 -16.03 3.72 7.00
CA LEU A 345 -16.35 2.38 7.52
C LEU A 345 -15.74 1.28 6.66
N ILE A 346 -15.84 1.38 5.33
CA ILE A 346 -15.24 0.43 4.39
C ILE A 346 -13.73 0.32 4.64
N HIS A 347 -13.04 1.46 4.74
CA HIS A 347 -11.58 1.51 4.92
C HIS A 347 -11.13 1.03 6.30
N THR A 348 -11.79 1.47 7.38
CA THR A 348 -11.45 1.07 8.75
C THR A 348 -11.65 -0.43 8.98
N ILE A 349 -12.78 -0.99 8.53
CA ILE A 349 -13.06 -2.43 8.62
C ILE A 349 -12.06 -3.23 7.78
N SER A 350 -11.85 -2.80 6.53
CA SER A 350 -10.92 -3.49 5.61
C SER A 350 -9.49 -3.51 6.16
N LEU A 351 -9.02 -2.38 6.68
CA LEU A 351 -7.69 -2.27 7.28
C LEU A 351 -7.58 -3.14 8.53
N PHE A 352 -8.58 -3.13 9.41
CA PHE A 352 -8.58 -3.96 10.62
C PHE A 352 -8.51 -5.45 10.28
N LEU A 353 -9.42 -5.95 9.43
CA LEU A 353 -9.46 -7.36 9.07
C LEU A 353 -8.18 -7.82 8.36
N ARG A 354 -7.54 -6.93 7.59
CA ARG A 354 -6.24 -7.17 6.96
C ARG A 354 -5.11 -7.28 7.99
N ILE A 355 -5.04 -6.36 8.96
CA ILE A 355 -4.07 -6.42 10.06
C ILE A 355 -4.25 -7.70 10.87
N MET A 356 -5.49 -8.06 11.20
CA MET A 356 -5.80 -9.28 11.93
C MET A 356 -5.48 -10.53 11.11
N GLY A 357 -5.75 -10.51 9.80
CA GLY A 357 -5.39 -11.59 8.90
C GLY A 357 -3.89 -11.82 8.84
N HIS A 358 -3.09 -10.76 8.76
CA HIS A 358 -1.63 -10.88 8.87
C HIS A 358 -1.21 -11.45 10.23
N ASN A 359 -1.75 -10.91 11.33
CA ASN A 359 -1.34 -11.28 12.68
C ASN A 359 -1.69 -12.74 13.02
N TYR A 360 -2.90 -13.20 12.67
CA TYR A 360 -3.35 -14.58 12.87
C TYR A 360 -2.99 -15.53 11.72
N CYS A 361 -2.31 -15.04 10.66
CA CYS A 361 -1.99 -15.82 9.46
C CYS A 361 -3.24 -16.41 8.76
N TRP A 362 -4.32 -15.63 8.68
CA TRP A 362 -5.52 -16.00 7.92
C TRP A 362 -5.24 -16.03 6.42
N SER A 363 -5.97 -16.88 5.69
CA SER A 363 -5.95 -16.86 4.24
C SER A 363 -6.57 -15.55 3.70
N PHE A 364 -6.09 -15.10 2.53
CA PHE A 364 -6.68 -13.94 1.85
C PHE A 364 -8.17 -14.14 1.58
N GLU A 365 -8.57 -15.35 1.16
CA GLU A 365 -9.98 -15.70 0.97
C GLU A 365 -10.81 -15.56 2.26
N GLY A 366 -10.26 -15.98 3.40
CA GLY A 366 -10.90 -15.82 4.70
C GLY A 366 -11.11 -14.35 5.05
N VAL A 367 -10.08 -13.52 4.85
CA VAL A 367 -10.13 -12.07 5.10
C VAL A 367 -11.17 -11.40 4.18
N THR A 368 -11.14 -11.69 2.88
CA THR A 368 -12.10 -11.13 1.91
C THR A 368 -13.52 -11.50 2.28
N ALA A 369 -13.77 -12.74 2.69
CA ALA A 369 -15.11 -13.15 3.06
C ALA A 369 -15.61 -12.52 4.37
N LEU A 370 -14.73 -12.25 5.35
CA LEU A 370 -15.10 -11.46 6.51
C LEU A 370 -15.44 -10.01 6.13
N LYS A 371 -14.71 -9.40 5.19
CA LYS A 371 -15.03 -8.06 4.65
C LYS A 371 -16.41 -8.06 3.98
N ASP A 372 -16.67 -9.07 3.15
CA ASP A 372 -17.92 -9.22 2.37
C ASP A 372 -19.15 -9.49 3.24
N LEU A 373 -18.96 -10.00 4.46
CA LEU A 373 -20.01 -10.09 5.47
C LEU A 373 -20.16 -8.78 6.24
N LEU A 374 -19.09 -8.31 6.91
CA LEU A 374 -19.17 -7.24 7.90
C LEU A 374 -19.45 -5.87 7.29
N ILE A 375 -18.81 -5.52 6.18
CA ILE A 375 -18.95 -4.17 5.59
C ILE A 375 -20.41 -3.90 5.21
N PRO A 376 -21.10 -4.75 4.43
CA PRO A 376 -22.52 -4.54 4.14
C PRO A 376 -23.39 -4.44 5.39
N ILE A 377 -23.17 -5.27 6.41
CA ILE A 377 -23.92 -5.21 7.67
C ILE A 377 -23.72 -3.84 8.35
N SER A 378 -22.48 -3.33 8.43
CA SER A 378 -22.18 -2.02 8.99
C SER A 378 -22.81 -0.87 8.19
N LEU A 379 -22.84 -0.97 6.86
CA LEU A 379 -23.48 0.03 5.99
C LEU A 379 -25.00 0.03 6.11
N GLU A 380 -25.63 -1.13 6.29
CA GLU A 380 -27.07 -1.25 6.55
C GLU A 380 -27.43 -0.71 7.95
N ALA A 381 -26.63 -1.03 8.97
CA ALA A 381 -26.79 -0.48 10.32
C ALA A 381 -26.72 1.07 10.31
N LEU A 382 -25.79 1.64 9.53
CA LEU A 382 -25.70 3.09 9.31
C LEU A 382 -27.00 3.68 8.74
N GLN A 383 -27.62 3.02 7.77
CA GLN A 383 -28.89 3.49 7.19
C GLN A 383 -30.05 3.43 8.18
N GLY A 384 -30.02 2.47 9.12
CA GLY A 384 -31.00 2.31 10.18
C GLY A 384 -30.95 3.40 11.26
N LEU A 385 -29.83 4.13 11.38
CA LEU A 385 -29.68 5.25 12.33
C LEU A 385 -30.38 6.55 11.89
N LYS A 386 -30.96 6.59 10.67
CA LYS A 386 -31.62 7.80 10.16
C LYS A 386 -32.95 8.07 10.89
N PRO A 387 -33.26 9.33 11.26
CA PRO A 387 -34.53 9.68 11.92
C PRO A 387 -35.74 9.22 11.09
N GLY A 388 -36.71 8.57 11.74
CA GLY A 388 -37.96 8.13 11.11
C GLY A 388 -37.96 6.73 10.49
N LYS A 389 -36.82 6.02 10.48
CA LYS A 389 -36.79 4.57 10.26
C LYS A 389 -36.91 3.87 11.62
N GLY A 390 -37.87 2.95 11.77
CA GLY A 390 -38.08 2.18 13.00
C GLY A 390 -36.86 1.34 13.39
N SER A 391 -36.93 0.71 14.58
CA SER A 391 -35.89 -0.12 15.22
C SER A 391 -34.92 -0.80 14.23
N ILE A 392 -33.62 -0.65 14.49
CA ILE A 392 -32.53 -1.19 13.70
C ILE A 392 -32.67 -2.71 13.56
N SER A 393 -33.26 -3.15 12.45
CA SER A 393 -33.33 -4.55 12.04
C SER A 393 -32.02 -4.90 11.31
N CYS A 394 -30.93 -5.08 12.05
CA CYS A 394 -29.76 -5.75 11.48
C CYS A 394 -30.12 -7.22 11.26
N ASP A 395 -29.72 -7.79 10.13
CA ASP A 395 -29.92 -9.21 9.84
C ASP A 395 -29.10 -10.06 10.82
N ARG A 396 -29.78 -10.55 11.87
CA ARG A 396 -29.17 -11.36 12.94
C ARG A 396 -28.52 -12.63 12.40
N GLN A 397 -29.03 -13.18 11.30
CA GLN A 397 -28.46 -14.36 10.66
C GLN A 397 -27.10 -14.04 10.03
N ARG A 398 -26.99 -12.93 9.30
CA ARG A 398 -25.72 -12.47 8.71
C ARG A 398 -24.68 -12.09 9.76
N ILE A 399 -25.12 -11.49 10.88
CA ILE A 399 -24.21 -11.24 12.01
C ILE A 399 -23.72 -12.55 12.61
N SER A 400 -24.60 -13.53 12.84
CA SER A 400 -24.21 -14.85 13.33
C SER A 400 -23.24 -15.55 12.39
N GLU A 401 -23.44 -15.44 11.07
CA GLU A 401 -22.52 -15.98 10.07
C GLU A 401 -21.13 -15.32 10.16
N PHE A 402 -21.09 -14.00 10.32
CA PHE A 402 -19.84 -13.25 10.55
C PHE A 402 -19.14 -13.72 11.83
N GLN A 403 -19.88 -13.83 12.95
CA GLN A 403 -19.35 -14.29 14.24
C GLN A 403 -18.73 -15.68 14.12
N ASP A 404 -19.48 -16.64 13.57
CA ASP A 404 -19.04 -18.02 13.38
C ASP A 404 -17.77 -18.09 12.53
N ARG A 405 -17.72 -17.32 11.44
CA ARG A 405 -16.56 -17.31 10.55
C ARG A 405 -15.35 -16.66 11.22
N TYR A 406 -15.53 -15.54 11.91
CA TYR A 406 -14.46 -14.86 12.64
C TYR A 406 -13.87 -15.76 13.73
N ILE A 407 -14.74 -16.41 14.53
CA ILE A 407 -14.34 -17.34 15.59
C ILE A 407 -13.57 -18.54 15.02
N LYS A 408 -14.08 -19.17 13.95
CA LYS A 408 -13.38 -20.28 13.27
C LYS A 408 -11.98 -19.89 12.81
N MET A 409 -11.82 -18.66 12.32
CA MET A 409 -10.51 -18.15 11.89
C MET A 409 -9.56 -17.87 13.06
N CYS A 410 -10.07 -17.69 14.29
CA CYS A 410 -9.26 -17.49 15.49
C CYS A 410 -8.84 -18.78 16.20
N VAL A 411 -9.18 -19.97 15.66
CA VAL A 411 -8.73 -21.25 16.23
C VAL A 411 -7.21 -21.36 16.12
N ARG A 412 -6.54 -21.66 17.24
CA ARG A 412 -5.07 -21.64 17.32
C ARG A 412 -4.48 -23.04 17.19
N GLY A 413 -3.38 -23.19 16.47
CA GLY A 413 -2.62 -24.45 16.41
C GLY A 413 -1.66 -24.66 17.59
N PHE A 414 -1.32 -23.60 18.32
CA PHE A 414 -0.41 -23.62 19.46
C PHE A 414 -0.79 -22.53 20.48
N ASP A 415 -0.27 -22.64 21.70
CA ASP A 415 -0.48 -21.66 22.77
C ASP A 415 0.61 -20.56 22.69
N PRO A 416 0.27 -19.29 22.38
CA PRO A 416 1.28 -18.23 22.27
C PRO A 416 1.94 -17.88 23.60
N PHE A 417 1.21 -18.07 24.70
CA PHE A 417 1.69 -17.92 26.07
C PHE A 417 1.31 -19.16 26.88
N PRO A 418 2.10 -19.53 27.92
CA PRO A 418 1.87 -20.75 28.70
C PRO A 418 0.45 -20.87 29.30
N ALA A 419 -0.17 -19.74 29.66
CA ALA A 419 -1.49 -19.72 30.30
C ALA A 419 -2.69 -19.68 29.32
N CYS A 420 -2.46 -19.56 28.00
CA CYS A 420 -3.54 -19.37 27.02
C CYS A 420 -4.63 -20.46 27.09
N ARG A 421 -4.25 -21.71 27.36
CA ARG A 421 -5.19 -22.84 27.49
C ARG A 421 -6.12 -22.74 28.71
N SER A 422 -5.64 -22.11 29.78
CA SER A 422 -6.45 -21.87 30.98
C SER A 422 -7.33 -20.62 30.87
N VAL A 423 -6.94 -19.67 30.01
CA VAL A 423 -7.62 -18.38 29.83
C VAL A 423 -8.69 -18.46 28.75
N CYS A 424 -8.29 -18.85 27.54
CA CYS A 424 -9.20 -18.96 26.39
C CYS A 424 -9.56 -20.44 26.18
N ASP A 425 -10.49 -20.89 27.02
CA ASP A 425 -11.00 -22.26 27.13
C ASP A 425 -12.36 -22.47 26.46
N GLN A 426 -12.90 -21.46 25.76
CA GLN A 426 -14.16 -21.57 25.03
C GLN A 426 -14.09 -22.52 23.84
N GLU A 427 -15.25 -23.08 23.48
CA GLU A 427 -15.42 -23.79 22.22
C GLU A 427 -15.58 -22.82 21.03
N PRO A 428 -15.00 -23.12 19.85
CA PRO A 428 -14.09 -24.24 19.58
C PRO A 428 -12.74 -24.06 20.28
N SER A 429 -12.30 -25.04 21.08
CA SER A 429 -11.03 -24.99 21.79
C SER A 429 -9.92 -25.69 20.99
N PRO A 430 -8.70 -25.12 20.89
CA PRO A 430 -8.24 -23.88 21.51
C PRO A 430 -8.47 -22.61 20.64
N LEU A 431 -8.96 -21.51 21.25
CA LEU A 431 -9.30 -20.24 20.56
C LEU A 431 -8.42 -19.05 20.96
N CYS A 432 -7.88 -18.27 20.03
CA CYS A 432 -7.12 -17.06 20.35
C CYS A 432 -7.88 -15.80 19.90
N LEU A 433 -8.89 -15.35 20.68
CA LEU A 433 -9.78 -14.29 20.21
C LEU A 433 -9.28 -12.86 20.52
N TYR A 434 -8.66 -12.65 21.69
CA TYR A 434 -8.40 -11.30 22.24
C TYR A 434 -6.94 -10.84 22.14
N ARG A 435 -6.01 -11.70 21.70
CA ARG A 435 -4.56 -11.49 21.79
C ARG A 435 -4.13 -10.16 21.18
N TYR A 436 -4.47 -9.93 19.92
CA TYR A 436 -3.99 -8.76 19.19
C TYR A 436 -4.76 -7.48 19.56
N GLN A 437 -6.00 -7.60 20.05
CA GLN A 437 -6.74 -6.47 20.63
C GLN A 437 -6.06 -6.01 21.91
N VAL A 438 -5.74 -6.95 22.80
CA VAL A 438 -5.02 -6.70 24.06
C VAL A 438 -3.62 -6.16 23.81
N GLU A 439 -2.88 -6.70 22.84
CA GLU A 439 -1.54 -6.24 22.48
C GLU A 439 -1.53 -4.75 22.08
N ARG A 440 -2.60 -4.27 21.44
CA ARG A 440 -2.76 -2.84 21.11
C ARG A 440 -2.92 -1.99 22.36
N LEU A 441 -3.66 -2.47 23.37
CA LEU A 441 -3.84 -1.76 24.64
C LEU A 441 -2.56 -1.67 25.46
N LEU A 442 -1.66 -2.65 25.35
CA LEU A 442 -0.35 -2.59 26.01
C LEU A 442 0.54 -1.46 25.49
N LYS A 443 0.29 -0.96 24.27
CA LYS A 443 0.99 0.23 23.76
C LYS A 443 0.55 1.50 24.49
N ASP A 444 -0.58 1.49 25.21
CA ASP A 444 -0.94 2.57 26.13
C ASP A 444 -0.12 2.45 27.41
N SER A 445 0.87 3.34 27.54
CA SER A 445 1.75 3.39 28.71
C SER A 445 1.00 3.53 30.05
N ARG A 446 -0.24 4.04 30.06
CA ARG A 446 -1.02 4.23 31.28
C ARG A 446 -1.47 2.90 31.89
N LEU A 447 -2.02 1.99 31.07
CA LEU A 447 -2.50 0.70 31.56
C LEU A 447 -1.34 -0.15 32.11
N LEU A 448 -0.21 -0.18 31.40
CA LEU A 448 0.97 -0.90 31.85
C LEU A 448 1.55 -0.30 33.14
N LYS A 449 1.62 1.04 33.25
CA LYS A 449 2.03 1.72 34.49
C LYS A 449 1.10 1.41 35.65
N SER A 450 -0.21 1.42 35.43
CA SER A 450 -1.20 1.05 36.45
C SER A 450 -1.06 -0.41 36.88
N PHE A 451 -0.77 -1.32 35.93
CA PHE A 451 -0.54 -2.73 36.21
C PHE A 451 0.73 -2.94 37.04
N VAL A 452 1.84 -2.29 36.69
CA VAL A 452 3.08 -2.32 37.47
C VAL A 452 2.87 -1.72 38.86
N SER A 453 2.20 -0.57 38.94
CA SER A 453 1.87 0.07 40.22
C SER A 453 1.04 -0.84 41.11
N ALA A 454 0.07 -1.58 40.55
CA ALA A 454 -0.73 -2.55 41.30
C ALA A 454 0.10 -3.68 41.92
N ILE A 455 1.26 -4.01 41.35
CA ILE A 455 2.20 -4.99 41.92
C ILE A 455 3.09 -4.33 42.97
N THR A 456 3.68 -3.18 42.66
CA THR A 456 4.72 -2.56 43.50
C THR A 456 4.17 -1.92 44.78
N THR A 457 2.91 -1.48 44.78
CA THR A 457 2.30 -0.78 45.93
C THR A 457 1.34 -1.66 46.73
N ALA A 458 1.26 -2.96 46.43
CA ALA A 458 0.35 -3.85 47.14
C ALA A 458 0.89 -4.20 48.53
N GLU A 459 0.01 -4.12 49.54
CA GLU A 459 0.39 -4.41 50.94
C GLU A 459 0.36 -5.91 51.24
N THR A 460 -0.52 -6.65 50.56
CA THR A 460 -0.69 -8.10 50.73
C THR A 460 -0.90 -8.79 49.37
N PRO A 461 -0.69 -10.12 49.27
CA PRO A 461 -1.00 -10.85 48.03
C PRO A 461 -2.46 -10.74 47.60
N GLU A 462 -3.41 -10.63 48.54
CA GLU A 462 -4.83 -10.47 48.21
C GLU A 462 -5.15 -9.05 47.70
N ASP A 463 -4.55 -8.02 48.31
CA ASP A 463 -4.63 -6.64 47.82
C ASP A 463 -4.05 -6.51 46.40
N MET A 464 -2.90 -7.16 46.14
CA MET A 464 -2.29 -7.23 44.81
C MET A 464 -3.27 -7.80 43.78
N LEU A 465 -3.89 -8.94 44.07
CA LEU A 465 -4.85 -9.59 43.16
C LEU A 465 -6.08 -8.71 42.90
N LYS A 466 -6.61 -8.03 43.92
CA LYS A 466 -7.74 -7.09 43.77
C LYS A 466 -7.37 -5.91 42.87
N ARG A 467 -6.19 -5.30 43.08
CA ARG A 467 -5.69 -4.18 42.26
C ARG A 467 -5.45 -4.60 40.82
N LEU A 468 -4.77 -5.73 40.62
CA LEU A 468 -4.52 -6.30 39.29
C LEU A 468 -5.83 -6.60 38.57
N SER A 469 -6.78 -7.25 39.24
CA SER A 469 -8.12 -7.53 38.72
C SER A 469 -8.80 -6.26 38.22
N LYS A 470 -8.74 -5.16 38.99
CA LYS A 470 -9.34 -3.88 38.59
C LYS A 470 -8.73 -3.33 37.30
N VAL A 471 -7.39 -3.35 37.19
CA VAL A 471 -6.70 -2.91 35.97
C VAL A 471 -7.05 -3.80 34.77
N CYS A 472 -7.11 -5.11 34.96
CA CYS A 472 -7.46 -6.06 33.89
C CYS A 472 -8.91 -5.89 33.42
N ILE A 473 -9.85 -5.65 34.33
CA ILE A 473 -11.25 -5.35 34.00
C ILE A 473 -11.34 -4.03 33.23
N SER A 474 -10.62 -2.99 33.64
CA SER A 474 -10.54 -1.73 32.88
C SER A 474 -9.96 -1.92 31.47
N ALA A 475 -8.96 -2.79 31.31
CA ALA A 475 -8.45 -3.14 29.98
C ALA A 475 -9.50 -3.90 29.15
N SER A 476 -10.26 -4.82 29.75
CA SER A 476 -11.36 -5.51 29.07
C SER A 476 -12.46 -4.55 28.61
N SER A 477 -12.81 -3.53 29.40
CA SER A 477 -13.82 -2.52 29.00
C SER A 477 -13.37 -1.65 27.82
N LEU A 478 -12.07 -1.65 27.50
CA LEU A 478 -11.53 -0.99 26.30
C LEU A 478 -11.49 -1.95 25.09
N CYS A 479 -11.72 -3.25 25.30
CA CYS A 479 -11.78 -4.25 24.23
C CYS A 479 -13.20 -4.45 23.70
N MET A 480 -14.21 -4.40 24.56
CA MET A 480 -15.59 -4.71 24.21
C MET A 480 -16.61 -4.05 25.13
N THR A 481 -17.87 -4.01 24.68
CA THR A 481 -19.02 -3.48 25.44
C THR A 481 -19.30 -4.23 26.74
N ASP A 482 -19.98 -3.57 27.67
CA ASP A 482 -20.43 -4.13 28.93
C ASP A 482 -21.59 -5.13 28.78
N LYS A 483 -22.28 -5.11 27.64
CA LYS A 483 -23.29 -6.12 27.26
C LYS A 483 -22.68 -7.45 26.84
N ALA A 484 -21.39 -7.49 26.52
CA ALA A 484 -20.70 -8.73 26.16
C ALA A 484 -20.76 -9.71 27.36
N PRO A 485 -20.85 -11.03 27.09
CA PRO A 485 -20.94 -12.03 28.15
C PRO A 485 -19.85 -11.83 29.22
N GLU A 486 -20.23 -11.98 30.50
CA GLU A 486 -19.29 -11.78 31.62
C GLU A 486 -18.02 -12.62 31.46
N GLU A 487 -18.18 -13.86 31.00
CA GLU A 487 -17.05 -14.77 30.74
C GLU A 487 -16.14 -14.27 29.61
N SER A 488 -16.68 -13.70 28.54
CA SER A 488 -15.87 -13.09 27.47
C SER A 488 -15.05 -11.91 27.97
N ARG A 489 -15.65 -11.05 28.81
CA ARG A 489 -14.94 -9.95 29.47
C ARG A 489 -13.85 -10.44 30.43
N LYS A 490 -14.12 -11.50 31.20
CA LYS A 490 -13.10 -12.15 32.06
C LYS A 490 -11.94 -12.68 31.23
N ARG A 491 -12.20 -13.33 30.10
CA ARG A 491 -11.15 -13.87 29.23
C ARG A 491 -10.30 -12.76 28.60
N ALA A 492 -10.90 -11.66 28.15
CA ALA A 492 -10.15 -10.51 27.65
C ALA A 492 -9.28 -9.87 28.76
N ALA A 493 -9.83 -9.70 29.97
CA ALA A 493 -9.10 -9.22 31.15
C ALA A 493 -7.90 -10.13 31.49
N LEU A 494 -8.11 -11.45 31.47
CA LEU A 494 -7.06 -12.44 31.71
C LEU A 494 -6.01 -12.46 30.60
N CYS A 495 -6.44 -12.32 29.34
CA CYS A 495 -5.53 -12.20 28.20
C CYS A 495 -4.62 -10.97 28.37
N PHE A 496 -5.18 -9.84 28.80
CA PHE A 496 -4.40 -8.65 29.17
C PHE A 496 -3.40 -8.92 30.26
N ALA A 497 -3.80 -9.59 31.34
CA ALA A 497 -2.89 -9.91 32.44
C ALA A 497 -1.70 -10.76 31.98
N VAL A 498 -1.94 -11.79 31.16
CA VAL A 498 -0.90 -12.68 30.63
C VAL A 498 0.12 -11.87 29.84
N HIS A 499 -0.37 -11.01 28.94
CA HIS A 499 0.49 -10.16 28.11
C HIS A 499 1.25 -9.10 28.93
N ALA A 500 0.60 -8.47 29.91
CA ALA A 500 1.23 -7.46 30.77
C ALA A 500 2.35 -8.07 31.62
N ILE A 501 2.15 -9.30 32.11
CA ILE A 501 3.17 -10.07 32.85
C ILE A 501 4.35 -10.42 31.95
N ASP A 502 4.09 -10.88 30.73
CA ASP A 502 5.14 -11.22 29.75
C ASP A 502 5.98 -10.00 29.35
N ALA A 503 5.35 -8.83 29.22
CA ALA A 503 6.02 -7.56 28.92
C ALA A 503 6.99 -7.11 30.04
N MET A 504 6.86 -7.63 31.26
CA MET A 504 7.79 -7.36 32.37
C MET A 504 9.00 -8.30 32.30
N GLN A 505 9.97 -7.97 31.45
CA GLN A 505 11.16 -8.78 31.18
C GLN A 505 12.06 -9.03 32.41
N ASP A 506 11.96 -8.20 33.46
CA ASP A 506 12.80 -8.30 34.66
C ASP A 506 12.27 -9.28 35.74
N VAL A 507 11.12 -9.91 35.51
CA VAL A 507 10.48 -10.79 36.50
C VAL A 507 10.84 -12.25 36.22
N ARG A 508 11.35 -12.98 37.23
CA ARG A 508 11.72 -14.41 37.08
C ARG A 508 10.52 -15.22 36.52
N PRO A 509 10.71 -16.09 35.50
CA PRO A 509 9.62 -16.84 34.85
C PRO A 509 8.74 -17.68 35.81
N ARG A 510 9.32 -18.20 36.89
CA ARG A 510 8.58 -18.93 37.94
C ARG A 510 7.62 -18.03 38.72
N LEU A 511 8.00 -16.77 38.95
CA LEU A 511 7.14 -15.80 39.64
C LEU A 511 6.02 -15.32 38.71
N GLN A 512 6.33 -15.07 37.44
CA GLN A 512 5.33 -14.78 36.40
C GLN A 512 4.26 -15.88 36.36
N SER A 513 4.67 -17.15 36.25
CA SER A 513 3.74 -18.30 36.20
C SER A 513 2.87 -18.42 37.47
N ALA A 514 3.45 -18.19 38.66
CA ALA A 514 2.72 -18.27 39.92
C ALA A 514 1.69 -17.13 40.06
N VAL A 515 2.03 -15.91 39.65
CA VAL A 515 1.11 -14.77 39.65
C VAL A 515 -0.01 -14.98 38.63
N THR A 516 0.32 -15.43 37.41
CA THR A 516 -0.67 -15.73 36.38
C THR A 516 -1.67 -16.78 36.86
N ASN A 517 -1.22 -17.91 37.42
CA ASN A 517 -2.11 -18.96 37.89
C ASN A 517 -3.04 -18.50 39.02
N LYS A 518 -2.51 -17.71 39.98
CA LYS A 518 -3.32 -17.15 41.07
C LYS A 518 -4.35 -16.15 40.55
N LEU A 519 -3.97 -15.31 39.59
CA LEU A 519 -4.86 -14.32 39.01
C LEU A 519 -5.95 -14.96 38.13
N VAL A 520 -5.61 -16.02 37.38
CA VAL A 520 -6.59 -16.85 36.66
C VAL A 520 -7.62 -17.43 37.63
N GLY A 521 -7.17 -18.02 38.74
CA GLY A 521 -8.08 -18.54 39.77
C GLY A 521 -8.96 -17.44 40.40
N PHE A 522 -8.37 -16.28 40.71
CA PHE A 522 -9.08 -15.16 41.33
C PHE A 522 -10.16 -14.56 40.42
N LEU A 523 -9.85 -14.29 39.16
CA LEU A 523 -10.80 -13.70 38.20
C LEU A 523 -11.88 -14.69 37.78
N LYS A 524 -11.58 -15.98 37.63
CA LYS A 524 -12.62 -17.01 37.37
C LYS A 524 -13.59 -17.16 38.55
N GLY A 525 -13.12 -16.97 39.79
CA GLY A 525 -13.95 -17.05 40.99
C GLY A 525 -14.70 -15.76 41.37
N SER A 526 -14.42 -14.63 40.71
CA SER A 526 -14.98 -13.32 41.05
C SER A 526 -16.08 -12.89 40.07
N LYS A 527 -17.07 -12.14 40.54
CA LYS A 527 -18.02 -11.44 39.66
C LYS A 527 -17.41 -10.14 39.16
N ILE A 528 -17.58 -9.85 37.87
CA ILE A 528 -17.28 -8.51 37.34
C ILE A 528 -18.49 -7.62 37.66
N HIS A 529 -18.29 -6.60 38.48
CA HIS A 529 -19.28 -5.57 38.78
C HIS A 529 -19.10 -4.34 37.93
#